data_AF-A0A3D1RHQ9-F1
#
_entry.id   AF-A0A3D1RHQ9-F1
#
_cell.length_a   1.000
_cell.length_b   1.000
_cell.length_c   1.000
_cell.angle_alpha   90.00
_cell.angle_beta   90.00
_cell.angle_gamma   90.00
#
_symmetry.space_group_name_H-M   'P 1'
#
loop_
_entity.id
_entity.type
_entity.pdbx_description
1 polymer ?
#
loop_
_entity_poly.entity_id
_entity_poly.type
_entity_poly.pdbx_seq_one_letter_code
_entity_poly.pdbx_strand_id
1 'polypeptide(L)'
;MMDSVYVFAFYTDELMISGGPCSINGLPGMVLGLTIPRLYASWIATKVNVASVNESAISPLPGKKKYSISETGKLIVDRTKEWVDSDDPSGNNWVDQLKWSVML
;
A
#
# COMPACT_ATOMS: atom_id res chain seq x y z
N MET A 1 -27.25 9.03 -0.75
CA MET A 1 -25.93 9.25 -0.14
C MET A 1 -24.93 9.34 -1.27
N MET A 2 -24.21 10.47 -1.40
CA MET A 2 -23.37 10.75 -2.57
C MET A 2 -22.07 9.93 -2.50
N ASP A 3 -21.88 9.05 -3.48
CA ASP A 3 -20.80 8.05 -3.54
C ASP A 3 -19.55 8.54 -4.31
N SER A 4 -19.62 9.73 -4.91
CA SER A 4 -18.52 10.29 -5.70
C SER A 4 -17.53 11.08 -4.84
N VAL A 5 -16.25 10.76 -4.94
CA VAL A 5 -15.14 11.53 -4.35
C VAL A 5 -14.41 12.26 -5.47
N TYR A 6 -14.21 13.56 -5.31
CA TYR A 6 -13.37 14.35 -6.19
C TYR A 6 -11.92 14.32 -5.68
N VAL A 7 -11.00 14.10 -6.60
CA VAL A 7 -9.57 14.03 -6.36
C VAL A 7 -8.86 14.93 -7.35
N PHE A 8 -8.04 15.85 -6.86
CA PHE A 8 -7.18 16.69 -7.68
C PHE A 8 -5.77 16.12 -7.64
N ALA A 9 -5.24 15.73 -8.79
CA ALA A 9 -3.89 15.17 -8.91
C ALA A 9 -3.04 16.04 -9.84
N PHE A 10 -1.87 16.44 -9.38
CA PHE A 10 -0.83 17.08 -10.17
C PHE A 10 0.23 16.05 -10.51
N TYR A 11 0.39 15.76 -11.81
CA TYR A 11 1.33 14.78 -12.31
C TYR A 11 2.30 15.40 -13.32
N THR A 12 3.44 14.75 -13.53
CA THR A 12 4.41 15.12 -14.57
C THR A 12 4.78 13.92 -15.42
N ASP A 13 4.69 14.09 -16.75
CA ASP A 13 5.04 13.08 -17.75
C ASP A 13 6.56 12.90 -17.91
N GLU A 14 7.38 13.83 -17.41
CA GLU A 14 8.85 13.76 -17.51
C GLU A 14 9.45 12.64 -16.63
N LEU A 15 8.77 12.26 -15.55
CA LEU A 15 9.11 11.11 -14.72
C LEU A 15 8.29 9.90 -15.15
N MET A 16 8.89 9.05 -15.98
CA MET A 16 8.25 7.87 -16.59
C MET A 16 7.76 6.82 -15.57
N ILE A 17 8.16 6.94 -14.30
CA ILE A 17 7.72 6.03 -13.24
C ILE A 17 6.33 6.47 -12.76
N SER A 18 5.30 5.73 -13.14
CA SER A 18 3.95 5.88 -12.56
C SER A 18 4.01 5.51 -11.07
N GLY A 19 3.85 6.51 -10.21
CA GLY A 19 3.84 6.33 -8.76
C GLY A 19 3.34 7.59 -8.05
N GLY A 20 2.83 7.43 -6.83
CA GLY A 20 2.28 8.52 -6.04
C GLY A 20 2.10 8.19 -4.55
N PRO A 21 1.85 9.20 -3.69
CA PRO A 21 1.87 9.06 -2.23
C PRO A 21 0.71 8.25 -1.61
N CYS A 22 -0.26 7.76 -2.40
CA CYS A 22 -1.45 7.07 -1.88
C CYS A 22 -1.81 5.76 -2.62
N SER A 23 -0.82 5.00 -3.11
CA SER A 23 -1.08 3.82 -3.96
C SER A 23 -1.93 4.13 -5.21
N ILE A 24 -1.96 5.40 -5.60
CA ILE A 24 -2.68 5.89 -6.77
C ILE A 24 -1.72 5.76 -7.93
N ASN A 25 -2.07 4.86 -8.85
CA ASN A 25 -1.29 4.52 -10.03
C ASN A 25 -2.26 4.53 -11.23
N GLY A 26 -1.76 4.86 -12.42
CA GLY A 26 -2.58 4.85 -13.65
C GLY A 26 -2.74 6.18 -14.35
N LEU A 27 -2.07 7.24 -13.87
CA LEU A 27 -1.82 8.42 -14.69
C LEU A 27 -0.48 8.23 -15.43
N PRO A 28 -0.37 8.64 -16.70
CA PRO A 28 0.93 8.69 -17.37
C PRO A 28 1.81 9.68 -16.58
N GLY A 29 2.89 9.19 -15.97
CA GLY A 29 3.79 10.02 -15.16
C GLY A 29 3.65 9.90 -13.64
N MET A 30 4.52 10.61 -12.91
CA MET A 30 4.56 10.60 -11.44
C MET A 30 3.63 11.65 -10.84
N VAL A 31 2.82 11.24 -9.84
CA VAL A 31 1.94 12.15 -9.09
C VAL A 31 2.76 12.86 -8.00
N LEU A 32 2.94 14.17 -8.17
CA LEU A 32 3.67 15.03 -7.24
C LEU A 32 2.76 15.79 -6.28
N GLY A 33 1.46 15.85 -6.57
CA GLY A 33 0.48 16.49 -5.71
C GLY A 33 -0.85 15.78 -5.75
N LEU A 34 -1.46 15.61 -4.58
CA LEU A 34 -2.79 15.00 -4.43
C LEU A 34 -3.59 15.76 -3.38
N THR A 35 -4.79 16.21 -3.74
CA THR A 35 -5.72 16.83 -2.80
C THR A 35 -7.07 16.13 -2.86
N ILE A 36 -7.56 15.70 -1.69
CA ILE A 36 -8.88 15.09 -1.51
C ILE A 36 -9.68 15.98 -0.54
N PRO A 37 -10.54 16.89 -1.05
CA PRO A 37 -11.27 17.84 -0.21
C PRO A 37 -12.14 17.17 0.85
N ARG A 38 -12.74 16.02 0.53
CA ARG A 38 -13.58 15.25 1.45
C ARG A 38 -12.82 14.73 2.68
N LEU A 39 -11.52 14.45 2.53
CA LEU A 39 -10.67 13.94 3.59
C LEU A 39 -9.88 15.05 4.28
N TYR A 40 -10.04 16.31 3.86
CA TYR A 40 -9.20 17.45 4.27
C TYR A 40 -7.70 17.15 4.20
N ALA A 41 -7.30 16.29 3.26
CA ALA A 41 -5.95 15.80 3.12
C ALA A 41 -5.33 16.29 1.81
N SER A 42 -4.11 16.81 1.90
CA SER A 42 -3.29 17.22 0.76
C SER A 42 -1.87 16.71 0.93
N TRP A 43 -1.37 15.98 -0.06
CA TRP A 43 -0.02 15.47 -0.12
C TRP A 43 0.70 16.13 -1.29
N ILE A 44 1.69 16.96 -1.00
CA ILE A 44 2.44 17.72 -2.01
C ILE A 44 3.93 17.41 -1.86
N ALA A 45 4.59 17.09 -2.98
CA ALA A 45 6.02 16.87 -3.04
C ALA A 45 6.76 18.20 -2.88
N THR A 46 7.58 18.31 -1.83
CA THR A 46 8.34 19.54 -1.52
C THR A 46 9.71 19.57 -2.18
N LYS A 47 10.27 18.40 -2.52
CA LYS A 47 11.54 18.25 -3.19
C LYS A 47 11.55 16.97 -4.02
N VAL A 48 11.99 17.06 -5.27
CA VAL A 48 12.24 15.92 -6.16
C VAL A 48 13.73 15.91 -6.45
N ASN A 49 14.42 14.80 -6.16
CA ASN A 49 15.85 14.67 -6.37
C ASN A 49 16.12 13.47 -7.28
N VAL A 50 16.62 13.72 -8.49
CA VAL A 50 16.86 12.68 -9.52
C VAL A 50 18.23 11.99 -9.33
N ALA A 51 19.04 12.47 -8.37
CA ALA A 51 20.41 12.01 -8.17
C ALA A 51 20.48 10.77 -7.25
N SER A 52 21.15 9.72 -7.78
CA SER A 52 21.69 8.51 -7.14
C SER A 52 21.48 8.43 -5.63
N VAL A 53 20.36 7.85 -5.22
CA VAL A 53 20.25 7.36 -3.84
C VAL A 53 21.31 6.28 -3.68
N ASN A 54 22.21 6.43 -2.71
CA ASN A 54 23.11 5.35 -2.33
C ASN A 54 22.23 4.17 -1.86
N GLU A 55 22.18 3.10 -2.63
CA GLU A 55 21.44 1.87 -2.31
C GLU A 55 21.84 1.32 -0.92
N SER A 56 23.06 1.62 -0.48
CA SER A 56 23.60 1.32 0.85
C SER A 56 22.83 1.99 2.01
N ALA A 57 22.12 3.10 1.76
CA ALA A 57 21.29 3.79 2.75
C ALA A 57 19.85 3.25 2.81
N ILE A 58 19.41 2.51 1.79
CA ILE A 58 18.13 1.78 1.76
C ILE A 58 18.37 0.33 2.22
N SER A 59 19.27 0.13 3.17
CA SER A 59 19.37 -1.16 3.84
C SER A 59 18.17 -1.31 4.77
N PRO A 60 17.39 -2.40 4.68
CA PRO A 60 16.35 -2.66 5.67
C PRO A 60 16.99 -2.66 7.06
N LEU A 61 16.40 -1.89 8.00
CA LEU A 61 16.90 -1.75 9.36
C LEU A 61 17.33 -3.12 9.91
N PRO A 62 18.56 -3.27 10.47
CA PRO A 62 19.15 -4.56 10.85
C PRO A 62 18.45 -5.29 12.01
N GLY A 63 17.21 -4.94 12.33
CA GLY A 63 16.40 -5.54 13.40
C GLY A 63 15.01 -6.02 12.99
N LYS A 64 14.58 -5.88 11.73
CA LYS A 64 13.30 -6.45 11.29
C LYS A 64 13.51 -7.92 10.90
N LYS A 65 12.82 -8.82 11.61
CA LYS A 65 12.77 -10.26 11.28
C LYS A 65 12.43 -10.40 9.80
N LYS A 66 13.30 -11.06 9.04
CA LYS A 66 13.02 -11.44 7.65
C LYS A 66 11.99 -12.56 7.72
N TYR A 67 10.71 -12.22 7.64
CA TYR A 67 9.66 -13.22 7.61
C TYR A 67 9.68 -13.91 6.25
N SER A 68 9.86 -15.23 6.25
CA SER A 68 9.61 -16.03 5.06
C SER A 68 8.12 -16.02 4.72
N ILE A 69 7.75 -16.27 3.47
CA ILE A 69 6.35 -16.37 3.02
C ILE A 69 5.56 -17.40 3.87
N SER A 70 6.24 -18.47 4.28
CA SER A 70 5.70 -19.53 5.15
C SER A 70 5.43 -19.06 6.59
N GLU A 71 6.29 -18.19 7.13
CA GLU A 71 6.14 -17.64 8.48
C GLU A 71 5.05 -16.57 8.51
N THR A 72 4.95 -15.80 7.43
CA THR A 72 3.89 -14.79 7.23
C THR A 72 2.52 -15.46 7.19
N GLY A 73 2.39 -16.57 6.45
CA GLY A 73 1.14 -17.35 6.40
C GLY A 73 0.72 -17.88 7.79
N LYS A 74 1.66 -18.34 8.61
CA LYS A 74 1.39 -18.80 9.99
C LYS A 74 0.92 -17.65 10.88
N LEU A 75 1.59 -16.50 10.80
CA LEU A 75 1.18 -15.30 11.56
C LEU A 75 -0.21 -14.83 11.16
N ILE A 76 -0.55 -14.84 9.88
CA ILE A 76 -1.89 -14.46 9.41
C ILE A 76 -2.95 -15.39 10.00
N VAL A 77 -2.72 -16.72 9.95
CA VAL A 77 -3.65 -17.70 10.54
C VAL A 77 -3.78 -17.50 12.05
N ASP A 78 -2.66 -17.30 12.76
CA ASP A 78 -2.68 -17.09 14.20
C ASP A 78 -3.39 -15.80 14.62
N ARG A 79 -3.20 -14.70 13.87
CA ARG A 79 -3.93 -13.45 14.12
C ARG A 79 -5.41 -13.56 13.76
N THR A 80 -5.76 -14.33 12.74
CA THR A 80 -7.16 -14.42 12.28
C THR A 80 -8.04 -15.29 13.19
N LYS A 81 -7.44 -16.16 14.02
CA LYS A 81 -8.15 -16.89 15.08
C LYS A 81 -8.84 -15.99 16.11
N GLU A 82 -8.36 -14.76 16.30
CA GLU A 82 -9.02 -13.78 17.19
C GLU A 82 -10.27 -13.15 16.55
N TRP A 83 -10.47 -13.32 15.24
CA TRP A 83 -11.47 -12.59 14.43
C TRP A 83 -12.56 -13.51 13.87
N VAL A 84 -12.28 -14.81 13.77
CA VAL A 84 -13.16 -15.80 13.15
C VAL A 84 -13.22 -17.02 14.06
N ASP A 85 -14.44 -17.39 14.45
CA ASP A 85 -14.70 -18.65 15.14
C ASP A 85 -14.47 -19.83 14.18
N SER A 86 -13.77 -20.86 14.67
CA SER A 86 -13.37 -22.02 13.86
C SER A 86 -14.54 -22.82 13.29
N ASP A 87 -15.73 -22.67 13.88
CA ASP A 87 -16.94 -23.38 13.51
C ASP A 87 -17.81 -22.66 12.46
N ASP A 88 -17.44 -21.45 12.02
CA ASP A 88 -18.22 -20.68 11.05
C ASP A 88 -17.68 -20.82 9.60
N PRO A 89 -18.39 -21.53 8.68
CA PRO A 89 -17.90 -21.81 7.32
C PRO A 89 -17.66 -20.54 6.49
N SER A 90 -18.44 -19.48 6.77
CA SER A 90 -18.33 -18.20 6.06
C SER A 90 -17.08 -17.43 6.46
N GLY A 91 -16.67 -17.54 7.72
CA GLY A 91 -15.46 -16.92 8.23
C GLY A 91 -14.20 -17.54 7.63
N ASN A 92 -14.15 -18.87 7.52
CA ASN A 92 -13.01 -19.58 6.92
C ASN A 92 -12.79 -19.21 5.44
N ASN A 93 -13.86 -19.05 4.66
CA ASN A 93 -13.77 -18.59 3.27
C ASN A 93 -13.19 -17.17 3.17
N TRP A 94 -13.55 -16.29 4.11
CA TRP A 94 -12.99 -14.94 4.19
C TRP A 94 -11.51 -14.95 4.58
N VAL A 95 -11.10 -15.80 5.53
CA VAL A 95 -9.68 -15.99 5.88
C VAL A 95 -8.88 -16.46 4.67
N ASP A 96 -9.44 -17.36 3.86
CA ASP A 96 -8.75 -17.87 2.69
C ASP A 96 -8.64 -16.82 1.58
N GLN A 97 -9.66 -15.98 1.35
CA GLN A 97 -9.55 -14.83 0.45
C GLN A 97 -8.48 -13.83 0.92
N LEU A 98 -8.40 -13.59 2.23
CA LEU A 98 -7.39 -12.71 2.81
C LEU A 98 -5.97 -13.28 2.63
N LYS A 99 -5.78 -14.58 2.84
CA LYS A 99 -4.51 -15.27 2.56
C LYS A 99 -4.10 -15.10 1.09
N TRP A 100 -5.04 -15.26 0.15
CA TRP A 100 -4.77 -15.08 -1.28
C TRP A 100 -4.40 -13.64 -1.63
N SER A 101 -5.09 -12.64 -1.07
CA SER A 101 -4.81 -11.23 -1.33
C SER A 101 -3.47 -10.73 -0.76
N VAL A 102 -2.91 -11.43 0.23
CA VAL A 102 -1.64 -11.03 0.88
C VAL A 102 -0.44 -11.77 0.29
N MET A 103 -0.66 -12.94 -0.33
CA MET A 103 0.40 -13.75 -0.96
C MET A 103 0.64 -13.45 -2.44
N LEU A 104 -0.29 -12.76 -3.11
CA LEU A 104 -0.18 -12.27 -4.50
C LEU A 104 0.13 -10.76 -4.51
#